data_AF-H8YYX1-F1
#
_entry.id   AF-H8YYX1-F1
#
_cell.length_a   1.000
_cell.length_b   1.000
_cell.length_c   1.000
_cell.angle_alpha   90.00
_cell.angle_beta   90.00
_cell.angle_gamma   90.00
#
_symmetry.space_group_name_H-M   'P 1'
#
loop_
_entity.id
_entity.type
_entity.pdbx_description
1 polymer ?
#
loop_
_entity_poly.entity_id
_entity_poly.type
_entity_poly.pdbx_seq_one_letter_code
_entity_poly.pdbx_strand_id
1 'polypeptide(L)'
;MTEVYNTYQLAASVGYADRQLKQATKEQVTEAINVLAIAVGYHQLRFGEVPEGALAEMLQAGTLDSEQMAMVTAGMQNLAAALAEVLSDTDNTHRPAVH
;
A
#
# COMPACT_ATOMS: atom_id res chain seq x y z
N MET A 1 23.61 9.91 5.15
CA MET A 1 22.58 9.98 6.21
C MET A 1 21.19 9.72 5.64
N THR A 2 20.80 10.39 4.55
CA THR A 2 19.49 10.23 3.87
C THR A 2 19.23 8.82 3.34
N GLU A 3 20.24 8.16 2.78
CA GLU A 3 20.09 6.83 2.17
C GLU A 3 19.72 5.75 3.21
N VAL A 4 20.42 5.74 4.35
CA VAL A 4 20.13 4.84 5.48
C VAL A 4 18.71 5.07 6.01
N TYR A 5 18.29 6.33 6.13
CA TYR A 5 16.94 6.69 6.58
C TYR A 5 15.85 6.17 5.62
N ASN A 6 16.05 6.30 4.31
CA ASN A 6 15.12 5.81 3.30
C ASN A 6 15.00 4.27 3.33
N THR A 7 16.11 3.55 3.51
CA THR A 7 16.08 2.09 3.65
C THR A 7 15.29 1.63 4.88
N TYR A 8 15.44 2.32 6.02
CA TYR A 8 14.67 2.00 7.22
C TYR A 8 13.17 2.26 7.04
N GLN A 9 12.78 3.38 6.42
CA GLN A 9 11.37 3.68 6.15
C GLN A 9 10.73 2.67 5.20
N LEU A 10 11.47 2.28 4.16
CA LEU A 10 11.03 1.25 3.23
C LEU A 10 10.78 -0.08 3.95
N ALA A 11 11.75 -0.55 4.72
CA ALA A 11 11.64 -1.80 5.47
C ALA A 11 10.47 -1.79 6.47
N ALA A 12 10.27 -0.66 7.17
CA ALA A 12 9.17 -0.51 8.12
C ALA A 12 7.80 -0.56 7.43
N SER A 13 7.65 0.13 6.31
CA SER A 13 6.38 0.21 5.56
C SER A 13 6.03 -1.13 4.92
N VAL A 14 7.01 -1.80 4.31
CA VAL A 14 6.87 -3.16 3.76
C VAL A 14 6.48 -4.14 4.88
N GLY A 15 7.21 -4.12 5.99
CA GLY A 15 6.96 -5.03 7.11
C GLY A 15 5.59 -4.82 7.75
N TYR A 16 5.06 -3.59 7.77
CA TYR A 16 3.73 -3.32 8.31
C TYR A 16 2.61 -3.83 7.40
N ALA A 17 2.68 -3.55 6.10
CA ALA A 17 1.70 -4.06 5.14
C ALA A 17 1.70 -5.60 5.07
N ASP A 18 2.88 -6.23 5.12
CA ASP A 18 3.00 -7.70 5.14
C ASP A 18 2.32 -8.33 6.35
N ARG A 19 2.43 -7.71 7.54
CA ARG A 19 1.70 -8.17 8.73
C ARG A 19 0.18 -8.09 8.55
N GLN A 20 -0.31 -7.02 7.94
CA GLN A 20 -1.74 -6.85 7.69
C GLN A 20 -2.25 -7.85 6.65
N LEU A 21 -1.52 -8.06 5.55
CA LEU A 21 -1.85 -9.06 4.53
C LEU A 21 -1.94 -10.47 5.12
N LYS A 22 -1.06 -10.82 6.06
CA LYS A 22 -1.08 -12.11 6.75
C LYS A 22 -2.30 -12.30 7.67
N GLN A 23 -2.92 -11.21 8.11
CA GLN A 23 -4.09 -11.23 8.99
C GLN A 23 -5.41 -11.08 8.22
N ALA A 24 -5.37 -10.54 7.01
CA ALA A 24 -6.54 -10.29 6.19
C ALA A 24 -7.08 -11.56 5.52
N THR A 25 -8.40 -11.64 5.42
CA THR A 25 -9.11 -12.62 4.58
C THR A 25 -8.98 -12.25 3.09
N LYS A 26 -9.30 -13.20 2.20
CA LYS A 26 -9.24 -12.98 0.76
C LYS A 26 -10.18 -11.86 0.31
N GLU A 27 -11.36 -11.79 0.92
CA GLU A 27 -12.37 -10.77 0.66
C GLU A 27 -11.84 -9.39 1.06
N GLN A 28 -11.24 -9.27 2.25
CA GLN A 28 -10.65 -8.02 2.73
C GLN A 28 -9.46 -7.57 1.87
N VAL A 29 -8.62 -8.51 1.41
CA VAL A 29 -7.54 -8.19 0.46
C VAL A 29 -8.13 -7.66 -0.85
N THR A 30 -9.20 -8.27 -1.35
CA THR A 30 -9.87 -7.85 -2.58
C THR A 30 -10.44 -6.43 -2.44
N GLU A 31 -11.04 -6.12 -1.29
CA GLU A 31 -11.57 -4.80 -0.98
C GLU A 31 -10.46 -3.74 -0.87
N ALA A 32 -9.37 -4.04 -0.17
CA ALA A 32 -8.21 -3.15 -0.10
C ALA A 32 -7.58 -2.88 -1.47
N ILE A 33 -7.56 -3.89 -2.36
CA ILE A 33 -7.13 -3.72 -3.76
C ILE A 33 -8.07 -2.78 -4.51
N ASN A 34 -9.39 -2.86 -4.30
CA ASN A 34 -10.34 -1.95 -4.93
C ASN A 34 -10.12 -0.50 -4.48
N VAL A 35 -9.89 -0.28 -3.17
CA VAL A 35 -9.56 1.04 -2.63
C VAL A 35 -8.29 1.60 -3.28
N LEU A 36 -7.24 0.77 -3.40
CA LEU A 36 -6.00 1.15 -4.08
C LEU A 36 -6.20 1.45 -5.57
N ALA A 37 -6.98 0.65 -6.28
CA ALA A 37 -7.27 0.86 -7.69
C ALA A 37 -7.95 2.21 -7.94
N ILE A 38 -8.89 2.59 -7.05
CA ILE A 38 -9.54 3.90 -7.09
C ILE A 38 -8.52 5.02 -6.84
N ALA A 39 -7.67 4.88 -5.83
CA ALA A 39 -6.65 5.88 -5.50
C ALA A 39 -5.65 6.09 -6.66
N VAL A 40 -5.19 4.99 -7.28
CA VAL A 40 -4.30 5.02 -8.43
C VAL A 40 -4.99 5.65 -9.64
N GLY A 41 -6.21 5.21 -9.98
CA GLY A 41 -6.97 5.75 -11.11
C GLY A 41 -7.24 7.25 -10.96
N TYR A 42 -7.60 7.70 -9.74
CA TYR A 42 -7.77 9.12 -9.44
C TYR A 42 -6.50 9.94 -9.67
N HIS A 43 -5.35 9.41 -9.26
CA HIS A 43 -4.06 10.06 -9.47
C HIS A 43 -3.70 10.11 -10.96
N GLN A 44 -3.84 9.00 -11.69
CA GLN A 44 -3.53 8.91 -13.11
C GLN A 44 -4.39 9.86 -13.96
N LEU A 45 -5.69 9.98 -13.64
CA LEU A 45 -6.58 10.94 -14.30
C LEU A 45 -6.14 12.40 -14.14
N ARG A 46 -5.38 12.73 -13.08
CA ARG A 46 -4.94 14.09 -12.76
C ARG A 46 -3.53 14.40 -13.23
N PHE A 47 -2.63 13.42 -13.18
CA PHE A 47 -1.20 13.61 -13.36
C PHE A 47 -0.61 12.80 -14.52
N GLY A 48 -1.44 12.00 -15.20
CA GLY A 48 -1.03 11.12 -16.30
C GLY A 48 -0.72 9.70 -15.83
N GLU A 49 -0.63 8.79 -16.81
CA GLU A 49 -0.31 7.38 -16.57
C GLU A 49 1.18 7.18 -16.32
N VAL A 50 1.51 6.18 -15.51
CA VAL A 50 2.90 5.72 -15.38
C VAL A 50 3.23 4.92 -16.66
N PRO A 51 4.32 5.22 -17.38
CA PRO A 51 4.64 4.52 -18.62
C PRO A 51 4.70 3.00 -18.43
N GLU A 52 4.04 2.27 -19.34
CA GLU A 52 4.14 0.82 -19.42
C GLU A 52 5.61 0.44 -19.63
N GLY A 53 6.20 -0.26 -18.67
CA GLY A 53 7.63 -0.61 -18.66
C GLY A 53 8.36 -0.04 -17.45
N ALA A 54 8.07 1.19 -17.03
CA ALA A 54 8.74 1.82 -15.88
C ALA A 54 8.49 1.03 -14.59
N LEU A 55 7.26 0.57 -14.38
CA LEU A 55 6.93 -0.27 -13.22
C LEU A 55 7.62 -1.63 -13.25
N ALA A 56 7.71 -2.26 -14.43
CA ALA A 56 8.36 -3.56 -14.58
C ALA A 56 9.87 -3.46 -14.36
N GLU A 57 10.49 -2.40 -14.87
CA GLU A 57 11.90 -2.09 -14.65
C GLU A 57 12.18 -1.83 -13.17
N MET A 58 11.33 -1.06 -12.48
CA MET A 58 11.47 -0.83 -11.04
C MET A 58 11.32 -2.13 -10.21
N LEU A 59 10.45 -3.05 -10.62
CA LEU A 59 10.28 -4.35 -9.96
C LEU A 59 11.45 -5.31 -10.23
N GLN A 60 12.10 -5.18 -11.39
CA GLN A 60 13.25 -6.01 -11.77
C GLN A 60 14.58 -5.42 -11.32
N ALA A 61 14.62 -4.14 -10.97
CA ALA A 61 15.80 -3.49 -10.44
C ALA A 61 16.22 -4.16 -9.13
N GLY A 62 17.35 -4.87 -9.14
CA GLY A 62 17.89 -5.55 -7.96
C GLY A 62 18.27 -4.60 -6.82
N THR A 63 18.35 -3.30 -7.10
CA THR A 63 18.54 -2.22 -6.14
C THR A 63 17.69 -1.01 -6.53
N LEU A 64 16.94 -0.46 -5.58
CA LEU A 64 16.18 0.76 -5.76
C LEU A 64 17.05 1.97 -5.43
N ASP A 65 16.99 3.01 -6.26
CA ASP A 65 17.57 4.31 -5.91
C ASP A 65 16.73 5.04 -4.83
N SER A 66 17.18 6.22 -4.40
CA SER A 66 16.50 6.97 -3.34
C SER A 66 15.08 7.43 -3.70
N GLU A 67 14.83 7.76 -4.96
CA GLU A 67 13.53 8.19 -5.44
C GLU A 67 12.58 6.99 -5.54
N GLN A 68 13.07 5.88 -6.08
CA GLN A 68 12.36 4.61 -6.16
C GLN A 68 12.02 4.05 -4.78
N MET A 69 12.94 4.12 -3.81
CA MET A 69 12.66 3.74 -2.43
C MET A 69 11.55 4.59 -1.81
N ALA A 70 11.54 5.90 -2.09
CA ALA A 70 10.48 6.79 -1.61
C ALA A 70 9.12 6.46 -2.25
N MET A 71 9.10 6.19 -3.56
CA MET A 71 7.89 5.75 -4.26
C MET A 71 7.32 4.45 -3.69
N VAL A 72 8.16 3.43 -3.49
CA VAL A 72 7.71 2.16 -2.90
C VAL A 72 7.24 2.36 -1.46
N THR A 73 7.94 3.18 -0.67
CA THR A 73 7.54 3.50 0.71
C THR A 73 6.14 4.11 0.74
N ALA A 74 5.87 5.12 -0.10
CA ALA A 74 4.56 5.75 -0.20
C ALA A 74 3.47 4.78 -0.66
N GLY A 75 3.77 3.94 -1.67
CA GLY A 75 2.84 2.91 -2.14
C GLY A 75 2.48 1.90 -1.04
N MET A 76 3.47 1.44 -0.27
CA MET A 76 3.25 0.49 0.83
C MET A 76 2.48 1.12 2.00
N GLN A 77 2.68 2.41 2.27
CA GLN A 77 1.88 3.14 3.25
C GLN A 77 0.42 3.25 2.82
N ASN A 78 0.15 3.51 1.55
CA ASN A 78 -1.22 3.54 1.02
C ASN A 78 -1.89 2.16 1.10
N LEU A 79 -1.16 1.08 0.76
CA LEU A 79 -1.67 -0.28 0.92
C LEU A 79 -1.98 -0.60 2.38
N ALA A 80 -1.07 -0.25 3.28
CA ALA A 80 -1.26 -0.44 4.70
C ALA A 80 -2.46 0.34 5.25
N ALA A 81 -2.72 1.55 4.75
CA ALA A 81 -3.89 2.34 5.12
C ALA A 81 -5.19 1.71 4.61
N ALA A 82 -5.22 1.27 3.34
CA ALA A 82 -6.38 0.60 2.75
C ALA A 82 -6.70 -0.72 3.48
N LEU A 83 -5.68 -1.51 3.83
CA LEU A 83 -5.86 -2.72 4.64
C LEU A 83 -6.38 -2.38 6.04
N ALA A 84 -5.86 -1.33 6.68
CA ALA A 84 -6.29 -0.94 8.01
C ALA A 84 -7.75 -0.48 8.03
N GLU A 85 -8.20 0.26 7.01
CA GLU A 85 -9.59 0.70 6.86
C GLU A 85 -10.53 -0.51 6.79
N VAL A 86 -10.25 -1.46 5.89
CA VAL A 86 -11.06 -2.67 5.69
C VAL A 86 -11.03 -3.60 6.92
N LEU A 87 -9.86 -3.78 7.54
CA LEU A 87 -9.72 -4.58 8.75
C LEU A 87 -10.49 -3.97 9.94
N SER A 88 -10.49 -2.63 10.06
CA SER A 88 -11.18 -1.92 11.14
C SER A 88 -12.70 -1.93 10.97
N ASP A 89 -13.21 -1.90 9.74
CA ASP A 89 -14.66 -1.99 9.48
C ASP A 89 -15.26 -3.35 9.88
N THR A 90 -14.42 -4.38 9.94
CA THR A 90 -14.86 -5.70 10.41
C THR A 90 -15.12 -5.70 11.92
N ASP A 91 -14.38 -4.92 12.70
CA ASP A 91 -14.55 -4.80 14.17
C ASP A 91 -15.84 -4.04 14.54
N ASN A 92 -16.30 -3.12 13.69
CA ASN A 92 -17.52 -2.35 13.93
C ASN A 92 -18.83 -3.12 13.66
N THR A 93 -18.77 -4.28 13.00
CA THR A 93 -19.96 -5.12 12.77
C THR A 93 -20.37 -5.96 13.99
N HIS A 94 -19.62 -5.90 15.10
CA HIS A 94 -19.92 -6.62 16.35
C HIS A 94 -20.52 -5.76 17.49
N ARG A 95 -20.95 -4.50 17.24
CA ARG A 95 -21.71 -3.76 18.25
C ARG A 95 -23.13 -4.34 18.36
N PRO A 96 -23.53 -4.95 19.50
CA PRO A 96 -24.92 -5.32 19.69
C PRO A 96 -25.77 -4.05 19.68
N ALA A 97 -26.88 -4.08 18.94
CA ALA A 97 -27.89 -3.05 19.00
C ALA A 97 -28.34 -2.91 20.46
N VAL A 98 -28.00 -1.78 21.08
CA VAL A 98 -28.58 -1.37 22.36
C VAL A 98 -30.04 -1.01 22.10
N HIS A 99 -30.91 -1.92 22.50
CA HIS A 99 -32.34 -1.67 22.72
C HIS A 99 -32.54 -0.83 23.99
#